data_AF-A0AAD6VP10-F1
#
_entry.id   AF-A0AAD6VP10-F1
#
_cell.length_a   1.000
_cell.length_b   1.000
_cell.length_c   1.000
_cell.angle_alpha   90.00
_cell.angle_beta   90.00
_cell.angle_gamma   90.00
#
_symmetry.space_group_name_H-M   'P 1'
#
loop_
_entity.id
_entity.type
_entity.pdbx_description
1 polymer ?
#
loop_
_entity_poly.entity_id
_entity_poly.type
_entity_poly.pdbx_seq_one_letter_code
_entity_poly.pdbx_strand_id
1 'polypeptide(L)'
;DFACDAPTFNVATDSSDPTVGFGSDARLGSDKVGPFGNWSVFALIHWWYSSAVKSFASLNELVHGVMLNPKFQLAHLVGFSAEAEAKKMDAASNSGPSVDDPGAAADGWRSGDIRLRLPKAGSKKAEADAPYFEIENIQYRDILEVTKSAFQDPGVAQFNMKGHLRMFDHGDGRPHERVHGEAYTSDRVLEFEEEIRNRPGASDCKLETVVAIWMLYSDSTHLANFGTAAI
;
A
#
# COMPACT_ATOMS: atom_id res chain seq x y z
N ASP A 1 12.96 11.18 -12.86
CA ASP A 1 12.36 9.88 -13.21
C ASP A 1 12.33 8.88 -12.07
N PHE A 2 11.75 9.25 -10.92
CA PHE A 2 11.29 8.29 -9.92
C PHE A 2 10.06 8.89 -9.25
N ALA A 3 8.89 8.63 -9.84
CA ALA A 3 7.59 8.90 -9.23
C ALA A 3 6.66 7.81 -9.75
N CYS A 4 6.10 7.03 -8.83
CA CYS A 4 5.31 5.81 -9.03
C CYS A 4 6.12 4.49 -9.11
N ASP A 5 6.80 4.13 -8.02
CA ASP A 5 7.04 2.70 -7.73
C ASP A 5 5.87 2.18 -6.89
N ALA A 6 5.02 1.35 -7.52
CA ALA A 6 4.08 0.53 -6.78
C ALA A 6 4.85 -0.53 -6.00
N PRO A 7 4.48 -0.84 -4.73
CA PRO A 7 5.27 -1.69 -3.83
C PRO A 7 5.40 -3.16 -4.27
N THR A 8 4.84 -3.54 -5.41
CA THR A 8 4.79 -4.90 -5.94
C THR A 8 5.61 -5.14 -7.22
N PHE A 9 6.21 -4.11 -7.81
CA PHE A 9 7.09 -4.30 -8.97
C PHE A 9 8.56 -4.32 -8.52
N ASN A 10 9.17 -5.51 -8.55
CA ASN A 10 10.61 -5.64 -8.44
C ASN A 10 11.25 -4.97 -9.66
N VAL A 11 11.77 -3.76 -9.50
CA VAL A 11 12.65 -3.15 -10.48
C VAL A 11 13.99 -3.87 -10.40
N ALA A 12 14.30 -4.67 -11.41
CA ALA A 12 15.65 -5.20 -11.58
C ALA A 12 16.57 -4.07 -12.04
N THR A 13 17.29 -3.45 -11.11
CA THR A 13 18.44 -2.61 -11.46
C THR A 13 19.66 -3.50 -11.62
N ASP A 14 20.21 -3.55 -12.84
CA ASP A 14 21.44 -4.29 -13.12
C ASP A 14 22.71 -3.49 -12.77
N SER A 15 23.69 -4.26 -12.31
CA SER A 15 25.14 -4.03 -12.22
C SER A 15 25.69 -2.93 -11.31
N SER A 16 25.68 -3.18 -10.01
CA SER A 16 26.92 -3.42 -9.23
C SER A 16 26.52 -3.62 -7.78
N ASP A 17 26.14 -4.85 -7.43
CA ASP A 17 26.01 -5.20 -6.03
C ASP A 17 27.41 -5.04 -5.38
N PRO A 18 27.60 -4.08 -4.45
CA PRO A 18 28.90 -3.84 -3.81
C PRO A 18 29.34 -5.05 -2.98
N THR A 19 28.47 -6.05 -2.81
CA THR A 19 28.74 -7.30 -2.12
C THR A 19 29.09 -8.48 -3.04
N VAL A 20 29.20 -8.31 -4.37
CA VAL A 20 29.62 -9.37 -5.31
C VAL A 20 31.02 -9.93 -4.99
N GLY A 21 31.87 -9.15 -4.30
CA GLY A 21 33.16 -9.63 -3.78
C GLY A 21 33.06 -10.50 -2.51
N PHE A 22 31.89 -10.55 -1.87
CA PHE A 22 31.59 -11.35 -0.69
C PHE A 22 30.67 -12.50 -1.12
N GLY A 23 31.26 -13.51 -1.78
CA GLY A 23 30.52 -14.70 -2.21
C GLY A 23 29.70 -15.33 -1.07
N SER A 24 28.74 -16.20 -1.42
CA SER A 24 27.90 -16.94 -0.47
C SER A 24 28.68 -17.69 0.64
N ASP A 25 29.98 -17.86 0.45
CA ASP A 25 30.96 -18.43 1.38
C ASP A 25 31.37 -17.53 2.55
N ALA A 26 30.98 -16.25 2.60
CA ALA A 26 31.25 -15.38 3.75
C ALA A 26 30.58 -15.84 5.06
N ARG A 27 29.65 -16.81 4.98
CA ARG A 27 29.03 -17.48 6.14
C ARG A 27 29.91 -18.57 6.75
N LEU A 28 30.98 -19.00 6.06
CA LEU A 28 31.86 -20.08 6.49
C LEU A 28 33.13 -19.52 7.14
N GLY A 29 33.02 -19.19 8.43
CA GLY A 29 34.14 -19.29 9.37
C GLY A 29 35.38 -18.41 9.13
N SER A 30 35.31 -17.34 8.35
CA SER A 30 36.42 -16.38 8.25
C SER A 30 36.15 -15.16 9.11
N ASP A 31 37.05 -14.83 10.04
CA ASP A 31 37.05 -13.60 10.84
C ASP A 31 37.21 -12.30 10.00
N LYS A 32 37.24 -12.42 8.66
CA LYS A 32 37.37 -11.30 7.75
C LYS A 32 36.02 -10.63 7.54
N VAL A 33 35.72 -9.70 8.42
CA VAL A 33 34.48 -8.90 8.43
C VAL A 33 34.52 -7.70 7.45
N GLY A 34 35.40 -7.71 6.44
CA GLY A 34 35.51 -6.63 5.46
C GLY A 34 35.86 -5.27 6.10
N PRO A 35 35.35 -4.13 5.60
CA PRO A 35 35.61 -2.80 6.16
C PRO A 35 34.91 -2.53 7.50
N PHE A 36 34.18 -3.51 8.05
CA PHE A 36 33.34 -3.33 9.23
C PHE A 36 34.10 -3.65 10.52
N GLY A 37 33.81 -2.93 11.61
CA GLY A 37 34.55 -3.06 12.87
C GLY A 37 34.28 -4.34 13.66
N ASN A 38 33.23 -5.10 13.31
CA ASN A 38 32.90 -6.38 13.94
C ASN A 38 31.92 -7.19 13.06
N TRP A 39 31.75 -8.46 13.41
CA TRP A 39 30.90 -9.39 12.69
C TRP A 39 29.42 -8.99 12.70
N SER A 40 28.91 -8.43 13.79
CA SER A 40 27.50 -8.04 13.90
C SER A 40 27.12 -6.95 12.89
N VAL A 41 27.99 -5.95 12.71
CA VAL A 41 27.79 -4.90 11.70
C VAL A 41 27.89 -5.48 10.30
N PHE A 42 28.85 -6.37 10.05
CA PHE A 42 28.97 -7.07 8.77
C PHE A 42 27.71 -7.89 8.45
N ALA A 43 27.25 -8.73 9.38
CA ALA A 43 26.09 -9.59 9.20
C ALA A 43 24.81 -8.79 8.94
N LEU A 44 24.65 -7.66 9.63
CA LEU A 44 23.51 -6.77 9.46
C LEU A 44 23.51 -6.10 8.07
N ILE A 45 24.64 -5.55 7.64
CA ILE A 45 24.79 -4.92 6.32
C ILE A 45 24.71 -5.97 5.20
N HIS A 46 25.24 -7.16 5.40
CA HIS A 46 25.10 -8.25 4.44
C HIS A 46 23.64 -8.70 4.29
N TRP A 47 22.90 -8.85 5.41
CA TRP A 47 21.46 -9.11 5.36
C TRP A 47 20.71 -7.98 4.64
N TRP A 48 21.11 -6.73 4.85
CA TRP A 48 20.54 -5.58 4.16
C TRP A 48 20.58 -5.72 2.64
N TYR A 49 21.76 -6.02 2.09
CA TYR A 49 21.98 -6.18 0.66
C TYR A 49 21.31 -7.44 0.07
N SER A 50 20.79 -8.36 0.89
CA SER A 50 20.08 -9.54 0.39
C SER A 50 18.72 -9.25 -0.26
N SER A 51 18.23 -8.00 -0.20
CA SER A 51 16.94 -7.60 -0.76
C SER A 51 16.96 -6.13 -1.18
N ALA A 52 16.39 -5.84 -2.35
CA ALA A 52 16.40 -4.49 -2.95
C ALA A 52 15.39 -3.50 -2.32
N VAL A 53 14.47 -3.96 -1.47
CA VAL A 53 13.30 -3.16 -1.04
C VAL A 53 13.46 -2.60 0.38
N LYS A 54 14.67 -2.17 0.76
CA LYS A 54 14.92 -1.67 2.12
C LYS A 54 15.59 -0.29 2.09
N SER A 55 15.19 0.63 3.00
CA SER A 55 15.78 1.98 3.14
C SER A 55 16.72 2.15 4.35
N PHE A 56 17.85 2.84 4.21
CA PHE A 56 18.81 3.01 5.33
C PHE A 56 18.16 3.54 6.63
N ALA A 57 17.09 4.33 6.51
CA ALA A 57 16.27 4.76 7.65
C ALA A 57 15.65 3.58 8.42
N SER A 58 15.02 2.63 7.71
CA SER A 58 14.45 1.41 8.32
C SER A 58 15.52 0.50 8.95
N LEU A 59 16.74 0.47 8.40
CA LEU A 59 17.84 -0.27 9.02
C LEU A 59 18.26 0.35 10.37
N ASN A 60 18.38 1.68 10.40
CA ASN A 60 18.68 2.39 11.64
C ASN A 60 17.56 2.22 12.67
N GLU A 61 16.29 2.23 12.24
CA GLU A 61 15.15 1.96 13.11
C GLU A 61 15.18 0.54 13.69
N LEU A 62 15.54 -0.48 12.90
CA LEU A 62 15.72 -1.85 13.39
C LEU A 62 16.78 -1.91 14.51
N VAL A 63 17.92 -1.23 14.33
CA VAL A 63 18.99 -1.24 15.33
C VAL A 63 18.57 -0.47 16.59
N HIS A 64 18.18 0.80 16.43
CA HIS A 64 17.96 1.69 17.56
C HIS A 64 16.59 1.51 18.23
N GLY A 65 15.56 1.19 17.45
CA GLY A 65 14.19 1.01 17.94
C GLY A 65 13.90 -0.40 18.44
N VAL A 66 14.50 -1.43 17.83
CA VAL A 66 14.25 -2.84 18.17
C VAL A 66 15.42 -3.45 18.93
N MET A 67 16.60 -3.57 18.31
CA MET A 67 17.71 -4.35 18.89
C MET A 67 18.30 -3.73 20.16
N LEU A 68 18.36 -2.39 20.25
CA LEU A 68 18.84 -1.66 21.42
C LEU A 68 17.74 -1.36 22.45
N ASN A 69 16.50 -1.78 22.20
CA ASN A 69 15.42 -1.58 23.16
C ASN A 69 15.70 -2.36 24.45
N PRO A 70 15.56 -1.78 25.66
CA PRO A 70 15.82 -2.48 26.92
C PRO A 70 14.95 -3.73 27.13
N LYS A 71 13.78 -3.81 26.49
CA LYS A 71 12.89 -4.97 26.54
C LYS A 71 13.27 -6.06 25.54
N PHE A 72 14.12 -5.76 24.56
CA PHE A 72 14.57 -6.72 23.56
C PHE A 72 15.60 -7.67 24.16
N GLN A 73 15.34 -8.97 24.03
CA GLN A 73 16.24 -10.01 24.50
C GLN A 73 16.45 -11.02 23.39
N LEU A 74 17.71 -11.22 23.00
CA LEU A 74 18.06 -12.14 21.91
C LEU A 74 17.60 -13.59 22.21
N ALA A 75 17.55 -13.97 23.48
CA ALA A 75 17.06 -15.29 23.92
C ALA A 75 15.61 -15.57 23.50
N HIS A 76 14.75 -14.54 23.38
CA HIS A 76 13.37 -14.70 22.95
C HIS A 76 13.24 -15.04 21.45
N LEU A 77 14.31 -14.83 20.66
CA LEU A 77 14.30 -15.15 19.23
C LEU A 77 14.75 -16.60 18.95
N VAL A 78 15.13 -17.36 19.97
CA VAL A 78 15.47 -18.78 19.80
C VAL A 78 14.19 -19.54 19.43
N GLY A 79 14.13 -20.04 18.19
CA GLY A 79 12.94 -20.69 17.63
C GLY A 79 11.93 -19.72 17.01
N PHE A 80 12.28 -18.45 16.84
CA PHE A 80 11.44 -17.47 16.13
C PHE A 80 11.14 -17.94 14.69
N SER A 81 9.88 -17.82 14.29
CA SER A 81 9.42 -18.02 12.93
C SER A 81 8.41 -16.94 12.58
N ALA A 82 8.71 -16.14 11.56
CA ALA A 82 7.83 -15.06 11.11
C ALA A 82 6.44 -15.59 10.69
N GLU A 83 6.39 -16.77 10.05
CA GLU A 83 5.14 -17.42 9.67
C GLU A 83 4.29 -17.85 10.88
N ALA A 84 4.93 -18.34 11.94
CA ALA A 84 4.24 -18.78 13.15
C ALA A 84 3.68 -17.58 13.92
N GLU A 85 4.45 -16.49 14.03
CA GLU A 85 3.98 -15.27 14.68
C GLU A 85 2.87 -14.57 13.86
N ALA A 86 2.96 -14.56 12.53
CA ALA A 86 1.89 -14.05 11.67
C ALA A 86 0.58 -14.83 11.89
N LYS A 87 0.63 -16.18 11.91
CA LYS A 87 -0.55 -17.02 12.20
C LYS A 87 -1.16 -16.75 13.57
N LYS A 88 -0.33 -16.48 14.59
CA LYS A 88 -0.84 -16.11 15.93
C LYS A 88 -1.54 -14.77 15.90
N MET A 89 -0.99 -13.80 15.17
CA MET A 89 -1.61 -12.49 14.97
C MET A 89 -2.97 -12.61 14.27
N ASP A 90 -3.04 -13.37 13.18
CA ASP A 90 -4.31 -13.63 12.47
C ASP A 90 -5.35 -14.30 13.38
N ALA A 91 -4.93 -15.28 14.20
CA ALA A 91 -5.81 -15.94 15.15
C ALA A 91 -6.29 -14.99 16.26
N ALA A 92 -5.43 -14.08 16.72
CA ALA A 92 -5.79 -13.07 17.72
C ALA A 92 -6.78 -12.03 17.14
N SER A 93 -6.58 -11.57 15.91
CA SER A 93 -7.50 -10.64 15.22
C SER A 93 -8.90 -11.25 15.02
N ASN A 94 -9.01 -12.57 14.87
CA ASN A 94 -10.29 -13.27 14.79
C ASN A 94 -11.04 -13.41 16.13
N SER A 95 -10.39 -13.10 17.27
CA SER A 95 -10.98 -13.23 18.61
C SER A 95 -11.62 -11.94 19.16
N GLY A 96 -11.63 -10.86 18.35
CA GLY A 96 -12.17 -9.55 18.71
C GLY A 96 -11.17 -8.65 19.45
N PRO A 97 -11.43 -7.34 19.56
CA PRO A 97 -10.50 -6.40 20.17
C PRO A 97 -10.33 -6.69 21.67
N SER A 98 -9.09 -7.02 22.06
CA SER A 98 -8.66 -7.12 23.46
C SER A 98 -8.28 -5.74 23.98
N VAL A 99 -8.61 -5.44 25.24
CA VAL A 99 -8.26 -4.17 25.91
C VAL A 99 -6.73 -3.98 26.01
N ASP A 100 -5.97 -5.07 25.96
CA ASP A 100 -4.51 -5.09 26.07
C ASP A 100 -3.79 -5.31 24.72
N ASP A 101 -4.52 -5.30 23.60
CA ASP A 101 -3.90 -5.46 22.28
C ASP A 101 -3.30 -4.11 21.81
N PRO A 102 -1.97 -4.02 21.64
CA PRO A 102 -1.32 -2.80 21.15
C PRO A 102 -1.72 -2.43 19.71
N GLY A 103 -2.33 -3.36 18.96
CA GLY A 103 -2.96 -3.14 17.66
C GLY A 103 -4.49 -2.97 17.71
N ALA A 104 -5.13 -3.01 18.89
CA ALA A 104 -6.58 -2.85 19.03
C ALA A 104 -7.07 -1.40 18.89
N ALA A 105 -6.22 -0.48 18.43
CA ALA A 105 -6.75 0.67 17.72
C ALA A 105 -7.55 0.09 16.56
N ALA A 106 -8.87 0.12 16.65
CA ALA A 106 -9.75 -0.50 15.68
C ALA A 106 -9.67 0.17 14.30
N ASP A 107 -8.58 0.84 13.93
CA ASP A 107 -8.25 1.46 12.64
C ASP A 107 -9.47 2.05 11.90
N GLY A 108 -10.43 2.64 12.63
CA GLY A 108 -11.71 3.13 12.10
C GLY A 108 -12.69 2.09 11.53
N TRP A 109 -12.47 0.79 11.71
CA TRP A 109 -13.39 -0.30 11.36
C TRP A 109 -14.62 -0.31 12.26
N ARG A 110 -15.77 -0.51 11.64
CA ARG A 110 -17.10 -0.53 12.25
C ARG A 110 -17.84 -1.77 11.75
N SER A 111 -18.70 -2.32 12.58
CA SER A 111 -19.57 -3.43 12.21
C SER A 111 -21.00 -2.95 12.00
N GLY A 112 -21.70 -3.49 11.01
CA GLY A 112 -23.10 -3.18 10.77
C GLY A 112 -23.78 -4.18 9.83
N ASP A 113 -25.10 -4.16 9.84
CA ASP A 113 -25.92 -5.02 9.00
C ASP A 113 -26.48 -4.21 7.84
N ILE A 114 -26.41 -4.75 6.63
CA ILE A 114 -26.97 -4.10 5.43
C ILE A 114 -28.05 -4.95 4.81
N ARG A 115 -28.99 -4.29 4.13
CA ARG A 115 -30.02 -4.97 3.35
C ARG A 115 -29.94 -4.54 1.89
N LEU A 116 -29.64 -5.49 1.01
CA LEU A 116 -29.51 -5.26 -0.42
C LEU A 116 -30.70 -5.85 -1.15
N ARG A 117 -31.22 -5.13 -2.15
CA ARG A 117 -32.19 -5.71 -3.08
C ARG A 117 -31.44 -6.56 -4.09
N LEU A 118 -31.75 -7.85 -4.15
CA LEU A 118 -31.12 -8.77 -5.10
C LEU A 118 -32.18 -9.37 -6.04
N PRO A 119 -31.88 -9.50 -7.34
CA PRO A 119 -32.77 -10.19 -8.26
C PRO A 119 -32.92 -11.65 -7.84
N LYS A 120 -34.17 -12.13 -7.80
CA LYS A 120 -34.45 -13.52 -7.44
C LYS A 120 -34.11 -14.43 -8.62
N ALA A 121 -33.09 -15.28 -8.46
CA ALA A 121 -32.73 -16.29 -9.45
C ALA A 121 -33.94 -17.14 -9.86
N GLY A 122 -34.17 -17.28 -11.17
CA GLY A 122 -35.28 -18.06 -11.73
C GLY A 122 -36.61 -17.32 -11.85
N SER A 123 -36.74 -16.07 -11.39
CA SER A 123 -37.95 -15.26 -11.62
C SER A 123 -37.60 -13.83 -12.02
N LYS A 124 -38.08 -13.39 -13.19
CA LYS A 124 -37.98 -11.99 -13.61
C LYS A 124 -38.96 -11.17 -12.77
N LYS A 125 -38.44 -10.20 -12.02
CA LYS A 125 -39.21 -9.22 -11.27
C LYS A 125 -38.70 -7.82 -11.61
N ALA A 126 -39.57 -6.82 -11.48
CA ALA A 126 -39.12 -5.43 -11.52
C ALA A 126 -38.18 -5.17 -10.33
N GLU A 127 -37.21 -4.26 -10.52
CA GLU A 127 -36.23 -3.90 -9.49
C GLU A 127 -36.90 -3.38 -8.19
N ALA A 128 -38.05 -2.72 -8.34
CA ALA A 128 -38.87 -2.26 -7.22
C ALA A 128 -39.39 -3.41 -6.33
N ASP A 129 -39.59 -4.60 -6.90
CA ASP A 129 -40.17 -5.80 -6.27
C ASP A 129 -39.12 -6.86 -5.91
N ALA A 130 -37.83 -6.51 -6.03
CA ALA A 130 -36.73 -7.40 -5.70
C ALA A 130 -36.70 -7.68 -4.17
N PRO A 131 -36.55 -8.95 -3.76
CA PRO A 131 -36.45 -9.28 -2.35
C PRO A 131 -35.18 -8.67 -1.72
N TYR A 132 -35.27 -8.36 -0.43
CA TYR A 132 -34.11 -7.97 0.36
C TYR A 132 -33.31 -9.21 0.76
N PHE A 133 -31.99 -9.07 0.70
CA PHE A 133 -31.00 -9.97 1.25
C PHE A 133 -30.30 -9.22 2.39
N GLU A 134 -30.37 -9.79 3.58
CA GLU A 134 -29.73 -9.25 4.77
C GLU A 134 -28.34 -9.84 4.90
N ILE A 135 -27.35 -8.96 5.04
CA ILE A 135 -25.96 -9.33 5.28
C ILE A 135 -25.62 -8.78 6.64
N GLU A 136 -25.46 -9.70 7.59
CA GLU A 136 -25.13 -9.38 8.97
C GLU A 136 -23.62 -9.24 9.13
N ASN A 137 -23.21 -8.44 10.13
CA ASN A 137 -21.83 -8.33 10.59
C ASN A 137 -20.81 -7.93 9.50
N ILE A 138 -21.18 -6.99 8.62
CA ILE A 138 -20.24 -6.41 7.68
C ILE A 138 -19.29 -5.47 8.42
N GLN A 139 -17.99 -5.67 8.19
CA GLN A 139 -16.97 -4.71 8.59
C GLN A 139 -16.82 -3.65 7.51
N TYR A 140 -16.91 -2.38 7.90
CA TYR A 140 -16.77 -1.24 7.00
C TYR A 140 -16.02 -0.09 7.67
N ARG A 141 -15.52 0.83 6.86
CA ARG A 141 -14.96 2.11 7.33
C ARG A 141 -15.74 3.27 6.74
N ASP A 142 -15.81 4.36 7.49
CA ASP A 142 -16.35 5.61 6.96
C ASP A 142 -15.39 6.18 5.90
N ILE A 143 -15.90 6.37 4.68
CA ILE A 143 -15.12 6.89 3.54
C ILE A 143 -14.49 8.25 3.88
N LEU A 144 -15.17 9.10 4.67
CA LEU A 144 -14.62 10.39 5.08
C LEU A 144 -13.50 10.23 6.09
N GLU A 145 -13.58 9.25 7.00
CA GLU A 145 -12.49 8.97 7.94
C GLU A 145 -11.26 8.40 7.21
N VAL A 146 -11.48 7.50 6.27
CA VAL A 146 -10.41 6.97 5.40
C VAL A 146 -9.79 8.10 4.58
N THR A 147 -10.60 9.00 4.01
CA THR A 147 -10.10 10.18 3.27
C THR A 147 -9.22 11.03 4.18
N LYS A 148 -9.72 11.43 5.36
CA LYS A 148 -8.96 12.27 6.29
C LYS A 148 -7.64 11.62 6.71
N SER A 149 -7.68 10.33 7.03
CA SER A 149 -6.49 9.56 7.42
C SER A 149 -5.46 9.53 6.30
N ALA A 150 -5.89 9.32 5.04
CA ALA A 150 -4.99 9.32 3.89
C ALA A 150 -4.35 10.70 3.71
N PHE A 151 -5.12 11.79 3.81
CA PHE A 151 -4.62 13.16 3.65
C PHE A 151 -3.75 13.67 4.81
N GLN A 152 -3.76 12.99 5.96
CA GLN A 152 -2.88 13.27 7.10
C GLN A 152 -1.49 12.63 6.93
N ASP A 153 -1.32 11.72 5.96
CA ASP A 153 -0.03 11.12 5.68
C ASP A 153 0.97 12.19 5.17
N PRO A 154 2.17 12.31 5.75
CA PRO A 154 3.14 13.32 5.33
C PRO A 154 3.57 13.22 3.85
N GLY A 155 3.52 12.02 3.27
CA GLY A 155 3.84 11.75 1.87
C GLY A 155 2.86 12.39 0.90
N VAL A 156 1.65 12.72 1.35
CA VAL A 156 0.64 13.43 0.53
C VAL A 156 1.16 14.76 0.01
N ALA A 157 2.02 15.45 0.76
CA ALA A 157 2.62 16.70 0.31
C ALA A 157 3.47 16.56 -0.96
N GLN A 158 3.90 15.34 -1.31
CA GLN A 158 4.67 15.04 -2.51
C GLN A 158 3.81 14.57 -3.68
N PHE A 159 2.51 14.32 -3.44
CA PHE A 159 1.62 13.75 -4.45
C PHE A 159 0.93 14.84 -5.28
N ASN A 160 0.93 14.69 -6.61
CA ASN A 160 0.20 15.59 -7.49
C ASN A 160 -1.26 15.14 -7.64
N MET A 161 -2.16 15.74 -6.86
CA MET A 161 -3.59 15.44 -6.92
C MET A 161 -4.33 16.13 -8.07
N LYS A 162 -3.68 17.04 -8.78
CA LYS A 162 -4.35 17.85 -9.79
C LYS A 162 -4.59 17.05 -11.06
N GLY A 163 -5.81 17.13 -11.58
CA GLY A 163 -6.15 16.65 -12.90
C GLY A 163 -5.23 17.27 -13.95
N HIS A 164 -4.66 16.45 -14.82
CA HIS A 164 -3.73 16.93 -15.85
C HIS A 164 -3.76 16.09 -17.11
N LEU A 165 -3.47 16.73 -18.25
CA LEU A 165 -3.23 16.01 -19.49
C LEU A 165 -1.81 15.45 -19.48
N ARG A 166 -1.68 14.15 -19.75
CA ARG A 166 -0.39 13.54 -20.06
C ARG A 166 -0.25 13.45 -21.57
N MET A 167 0.83 14.04 -22.09
CA MET A 167 1.12 14.05 -23.52
C MET A 167 2.45 13.33 -23.76
N PHE A 168 2.49 12.51 -24.80
CA PHE A 168 3.70 11.88 -25.29
C PHE A 168 4.28 12.72 -26.43
N ASP A 169 5.56 13.06 -26.30
CA ASP A 169 6.36 13.69 -27.34
C ASP A 169 7.23 12.63 -28.02
N HIS A 170 7.09 12.51 -29.34
CA HIS A 170 7.83 11.55 -30.14
C HIS A 170 9.28 11.97 -30.40
N GLY A 171 9.62 13.25 -30.20
CA GLY A 171 10.97 13.78 -30.41
C GLY A 171 11.42 13.86 -31.89
N ASP A 172 10.57 13.47 -32.83
CA ASP A 172 10.83 13.46 -34.28
C ASP A 172 9.96 14.48 -35.07
N GLY A 173 9.35 15.42 -34.35
CA GLY A 173 8.50 16.48 -34.92
C GLY A 173 7.07 16.03 -35.23
N ARG A 174 6.69 14.78 -34.92
CA ARG A 174 5.28 14.36 -34.94
C ARG A 174 4.46 15.13 -33.88
N PRO A 175 3.15 15.34 -34.10
CA PRO A 175 2.28 15.95 -33.10
C PRO A 175 2.29 15.16 -31.79
N HIS A 176 2.19 15.88 -30.66
CA HIS A 176 2.05 15.22 -29.37
C HIS A 176 0.78 14.37 -29.32
N GLU A 177 0.89 13.19 -28.72
CA GLU A 177 -0.23 12.27 -28.55
C GLU A 177 -0.70 12.26 -27.10
N ARG A 178 -2.01 12.22 -26.89
CA ARG A 178 -2.57 12.14 -25.54
C ARG A 178 -2.41 10.73 -24.99
N VAL A 179 -1.82 10.63 -23.80
CA VAL A 179 -1.73 9.39 -23.03
C VAL A 179 -2.87 9.33 -22.03
N HIS A 180 -3.71 8.30 -22.15
CA HIS A 180 -4.75 7.99 -21.19
C HIS A 180 -4.19 6.98 -20.17
N GLY A 181 -4.18 7.36 -18.89
CA GLY A 181 -3.72 6.51 -17.79
C GLY A 181 -4.78 6.42 -16.70
N GLU A 182 -4.36 6.67 -15.46
CA GLU A 182 -5.23 6.64 -14.30
C GLU A 182 -6.20 7.83 -14.23
N ALA A 183 -7.07 7.82 -13.22
CA ALA A 183 -8.15 8.78 -13.06
C ALA A 183 -7.69 10.25 -13.09
N TYR A 184 -6.50 10.58 -12.59
CA TYR A 184 -5.92 11.94 -12.64
C TYR A 184 -5.64 12.46 -14.07
N THR A 185 -5.59 11.57 -15.07
CA THR A 185 -5.39 11.93 -16.48
C THR A 185 -6.67 11.90 -17.33
N SER A 186 -7.80 11.55 -16.70
CA SER A 186 -9.09 11.45 -17.37
C SER A 186 -9.67 12.83 -17.70
N ASP A 187 -10.54 12.89 -18.71
CA ASP A 187 -11.33 14.11 -18.94
C ASP A 187 -12.23 14.43 -17.76
N ARG A 188 -12.75 13.38 -17.10
CA ARG A 188 -13.72 13.55 -16.03
C ARG A 188 -13.16 14.28 -14.81
N VAL A 189 -11.88 14.09 -14.46
CA VAL A 189 -11.28 14.85 -13.36
C VAL A 189 -11.14 16.34 -13.70
N LEU A 190 -10.82 16.67 -14.95
CA LEU A 190 -10.69 18.06 -15.39
C LEU A 190 -12.04 18.79 -15.32
N GLU A 191 -13.10 18.12 -15.76
CA GLU A 191 -14.47 18.60 -15.63
C GLU A 191 -14.86 18.79 -14.15
N PHE A 192 -14.58 17.80 -13.29
CA PHE A 192 -14.89 17.90 -11.86
C PHE A 192 -14.14 19.06 -11.18
N GLU A 193 -12.87 19.27 -11.50
CA GLU A 193 -12.11 20.40 -10.95
C GLU A 193 -12.68 21.74 -11.39
N GLU A 194 -13.14 21.85 -12.63
CA GLU A 194 -13.81 23.06 -13.12
C GLU A 194 -15.15 23.28 -12.41
N GLU A 195 -15.97 22.23 -12.28
CA GLU A 195 -17.24 22.27 -11.55
C GLU A 195 -17.06 22.73 -10.10
N ILE A 196 -16.02 22.24 -9.41
CA ILE A 196 -15.76 22.56 -8.00
C ILE A 196 -15.15 23.96 -7.84
N ARG A 197 -14.25 24.36 -8.73
CA ARG A 197 -13.65 25.71 -8.72
C ARG A 197 -14.70 26.81 -8.89
N ASN A 198 -15.74 26.53 -9.67
CA ASN A 198 -16.82 27.47 -9.92
C ASN A 198 -17.89 27.50 -8.80
N ARG A 199 -17.79 26.64 -7.78
CA ARG A 199 -18.70 26.67 -6.62
C ARG A 199 -18.20 27.70 -5.59
N PRO A 200 -19.10 28.42 -4.93
CA PRO A 200 -18.72 29.24 -3.79
C PRO A 200 -18.12 28.33 -2.70
N GLY A 201 -16.91 28.66 -2.27
CA GLY A 201 -16.26 27.97 -1.15
C GLY A 201 -17.07 28.11 0.14
N ALA A 202 -16.75 27.27 1.13
CA ALA A 202 -17.34 27.40 2.47
C ALA A 202 -17.06 28.81 3.03
N SER A 203 -18.08 29.47 3.58
CA SER A 203 -18.07 30.89 3.96
C SER A 203 -16.97 31.28 4.97
N ASP A 204 -16.41 30.29 5.66
CA ASP A 204 -15.44 30.41 6.74
C ASP A 204 -14.08 29.74 6.42
N CYS A 205 -13.92 29.12 5.25
CA CYS A 205 -12.70 28.40 4.88
C CYS A 205 -11.92 29.13 3.79
N LYS A 206 -10.65 29.47 4.08
CA LYS A 206 -9.73 30.11 3.12
C LYS A 206 -8.79 29.14 2.42
N LEU A 207 -8.91 27.85 2.72
CA LEU A 207 -8.07 26.81 2.12
C LEU A 207 -8.53 26.51 0.70
N GLU A 208 -7.59 26.07 -0.14
CA GLU A 208 -7.91 25.59 -1.48
C GLU A 208 -8.87 24.39 -1.40
N THR A 209 -9.90 24.41 -2.22
CA THR A 209 -10.79 23.25 -2.38
C THR A 209 -10.20 22.33 -3.44
N VAL A 210 -9.86 21.11 -3.04
CA VAL A 210 -9.27 20.10 -3.92
C VAL A 210 -10.26 18.96 -4.17
N VAL A 211 -10.15 18.33 -5.34
CA VAL A 211 -10.94 17.15 -5.70
C VAL A 211 -10.16 15.90 -5.27
N ALA A 212 -10.68 15.18 -4.28
CA ALA A 212 -10.14 13.88 -3.89
C ALA A 212 -10.73 12.78 -4.77
N ILE A 213 -9.88 12.11 -5.57
CA ILE A 213 -10.32 11.02 -6.44
C ILE A 213 -10.30 9.70 -5.68
N TRP A 214 -11.44 8.99 -5.72
CA TRP A 214 -11.59 7.65 -5.16
C TRP A 214 -11.63 6.62 -6.29
N MET A 215 -10.59 5.79 -6.39
CA MET A 215 -10.57 4.64 -7.29
C MET A 215 -11.01 3.40 -6.51
N LEU A 216 -12.31 3.11 -6.52
CA LEU A 216 -12.88 1.96 -5.83
C LEU A 216 -12.62 0.69 -6.65
N TYR A 217 -11.97 -0.29 -6.03
CA TYR A 217 -11.74 -1.63 -6.59
C TYR A 217 -12.18 -2.69 -5.58
N SER A 218 -12.42 -3.90 -6.08
CA SER A 218 -12.67 -5.08 -5.25
C SER A 218 -11.55 -6.06 -5.51
N ASP A 219 -11.10 -6.83 -4.53
CA ASP A 219 -10.06 -7.84 -4.77
C ASP A 219 -10.50 -8.93 -5.76
N SER A 220 -11.80 -9.03 -6.09
CA SER A 220 -12.28 -9.86 -7.21
C SER A 220 -12.06 -9.23 -8.60
N THR A 221 -11.68 -7.96 -8.68
CA THR A 221 -11.27 -7.28 -9.92
C THR A 221 -9.77 -7.47 -10.17
N HIS A 222 -9.27 -8.70 -10.03
CA HIS A 222 -8.02 -9.06 -10.70
C HIS A 222 -8.22 -8.83 -12.19
N LEU A 223 -7.50 -7.85 -12.74
CA LEU A 223 -7.40 -7.61 -14.17
C LEU A 223 -6.94 -8.93 -14.79
N ALA A 224 -7.88 -9.65 -15.43
CA ALA A 224 -7.75 -10.93 -16.11
C ALA A 224 -6.42 -11.66 -15.86
N ASN A 225 -6.46 -12.73 -15.07
CA ASN A 225 -5.56 -13.86 -15.28
C ASN A 225 -5.88 -14.40 -16.68
N PHE A 226 -5.40 -13.75 -17.73
CA PHE A 226 -5.39 -14.29 -19.08
C PHE A 226 -4.50 -15.51 -19.00
N GLY A 227 -5.10 -16.64 -18.63
CA GLY A 227 -4.48 -17.94 -18.80
C GLY A 227 -3.99 -18.00 -20.23
N THR A 228 -2.74 -18.42 -20.39
CA THR A 228 -2.19 -18.88 -21.65
C THR A 228 -3.02 -20.08 -22.10
N ALA A 229 -4.20 -19.82 -22.66
CA ALA A 229 -4.89 -20.76 -23.52
C ALA A 229 -4.00 -20.87 -24.75
N ALA A 230 -3.09 -21.83 -24.71
CA ALA A 230 -2.41 -22.30 -25.90
C ALA A 230 -3.48 -22.73 -26.90
N ILE A 231 -3.45 -22.12 -28.08
CA ILE A 231 -4.08 -22.66 -29.28
C ILE A 231 -3.26 -23.86 -29.74
#